data_AF-A0A9E2N8A2-F1
#
_entry.id   AF-A0A9E2N8A2-F1
#
_cell.length_a   1.000
_cell.length_b   1.000
_cell.length_c   1.000
_cell.angle_alpha   90.00
_cell.angle_beta   90.00
_cell.angle_gamma   90.00
#
_symmetry.space_group_name_H-M   'P 1'
#
loop_
_entity.id
_entity.type
_entity.pdbx_description
1 polymer ?
#
loop_
_entity_poly.entity_id
_entity_poly.type
_entity_poly.pdbx_seq_one_letter_code
_entity_poly.pdbx_strand_id
1 'polypeptide(L)'
;MKYLELNDISSYKKSLALSNFVWQIAIKWNHFKKQTVGIQFCKAMDSISASIAEGFGRYGKRDKIKFYHYSLYSAKESLDWNEKSKNRNLISKKQYNYLLEELKTSQEKYIN
;
A
#
# COMPACT_ATOMS: atom_id res chain seq x y z
N MET A 1 -12.32 29.44 -4.36
CA MET A 1 -11.72 28.63 -3.28
C MET A 1 -11.40 27.27 -3.89
N LYS A 2 -10.14 26.82 -3.92
CA LYS A 2 -9.81 25.49 -4.45
C LYS A 2 -10.13 24.46 -3.36
N TYR A 3 -11.07 23.57 -3.63
CA TYR A 3 -11.32 22.45 -2.73
C TYR A 3 -10.16 21.48 -2.81
N LEU A 4 -9.79 20.88 -1.68
CA LEU A 4 -8.79 19.82 -1.66
C LEU A 4 -9.31 18.66 -2.53
N GLU A 5 -8.46 18.12 -3.40
CA GLU A 5 -8.77 16.96 -4.23
C GLU A 5 -8.02 15.72 -3.72
N LEU A 6 -8.51 14.52 -4.06
CA LEU A 6 -7.84 13.28 -3.64
C LEU A 6 -6.38 13.21 -4.13
N ASN A 7 -6.12 13.73 -5.33
CA ASN A 7 -4.77 13.79 -5.90
C ASN A 7 -3.84 14.80 -5.20
N ASP A 8 -4.36 15.67 -4.34
CA ASP A 8 -3.54 16.52 -3.48
C ASP A 8 -3.00 15.75 -2.27
N ILE A 9 -3.59 14.59 -1.93
CA ILE A 9 -3.18 13.75 -0.80
C ILE A 9 -1.90 12.97 -1.16
N SER A 10 -0.79 13.35 -0.54
CA SER A 10 0.53 12.75 -0.82
C SER A 10 0.58 11.24 -0.54
N SER A 11 -0.05 10.80 0.55
CA SER A 11 -0.13 9.38 0.91
C SER A 11 -0.97 8.56 -0.05
N TYR A 12 -2.04 9.13 -0.63
CA TYR A 12 -2.81 8.49 -1.69
C TYR A 12 -1.94 8.26 -2.93
N LYS A 13 -1.31 9.32 -3.46
CA LYS A 13 -0.46 9.21 -4.67
C LYS A 13 0.65 8.19 -4.50
N LYS A 14 1.32 8.24 -3.35
CA LYS A 14 2.42 7.33 -3.03
C LYS A 14 1.94 5.88 -2.91
N SER A 15 0.86 5.62 -2.17
CA SER A 15 0.31 4.27 -2.04
C SER A 15 -0.18 3.71 -3.38
N LEU A 16 -0.83 4.53 -4.21
CA LEU A 16 -1.26 4.15 -5.57
C LEU A 16 -0.06 3.82 -6.47
N ALA A 17 1.01 4.60 -6.42
CA ALA A 17 2.22 4.32 -7.19
C ALA A 17 2.88 3.00 -6.75
N LEU A 18 2.98 2.78 -5.44
CA LEU A 18 3.54 1.54 -4.89
C LEU A 18 2.69 0.31 -5.23
N SER A 19 1.36 0.44 -5.23
CA SER A 19 0.48 -0.69 -5.56
C SER A 19 0.65 -1.12 -7.02
N ASN A 20 0.74 -0.16 -7.94
CA ASN A 20 1.07 -0.41 -9.34
C ASN A 20 2.48 -1.02 -9.50
N PHE A 21 3.46 -0.57 -8.72
CA PHE A 21 4.80 -1.15 -8.74
C PHE A 21 4.78 -2.63 -8.33
N VAL A 22 4.06 -2.98 -7.25
CA VAL A 22 3.91 -4.38 -6.81
C VAL A 22 3.16 -5.22 -7.84
N TRP A 23 2.11 -4.67 -8.46
CA TRP A 23 1.40 -5.33 -9.56
C TRP A 23 2.34 -5.73 -10.71
N GLN A 24 3.18 -4.80 -11.17
CA GLN A 24 4.13 -5.04 -12.27
C GLN A 24 5.18 -6.09 -11.94
N ILE A 25 5.49 -6.29 -10.67
CA ILE A 25 6.36 -7.38 -10.20
C ILE A 25 5.59 -8.70 -10.19
N ALA A 26 4.44 -8.73 -9.49
CA ALA A 26 3.68 -9.94 -9.24
C ALA A 26 3.08 -10.56 -10.52
N ILE A 27 2.73 -9.74 -11.52
CA ILE A 27 2.15 -10.23 -12.78
C ILE A 27 3.14 -11.11 -13.57
N LYS A 28 4.44 -10.93 -13.35
CA LYS A 28 5.51 -11.71 -14.01
C LYS A 28 5.79 -13.04 -13.32
N TRP A 29 5.23 -13.28 -12.13
CA TRP A 29 5.45 -14.51 -11.40
C TRP A 29 4.71 -15.70 -12.03
N ASN A 30 5.28 -16.90 -11.86
CA ASN A 30 4.61 -18.14 -12.25
C ASN A 30 3.34 -18.38 -11.41
N HIS A 31 2.52 -19.34 -11.84
CA HIS A 31 1.19 -19.58 -11.25
C HIS A 31 1.22 -19.73 -9.73
N PHE A 32 2.04 -20.63 -9.18
CA PHE A 32 2.07 -20.89 -7.73
C PHE A 32 2.46 -19.65 -6.92
N LYS A 33 3.53 -18.96 -7.31
CA LYS A 33 4.02 -17.74 -6.62
C LYS A 33 2.98 -16.62 -6.70
N LYS A 34 2.36 -16.45 -7.86
CA LYS A 34 1.31 -15.45 -8.10
C LYS A 34 0.06 -15.73 -7.26
N GLN A 35 -0.43 -16.97 -7.24
CA GLN A 35 -1.64 -17.34 -6.50
C GLN A 35 -1.48 -17.27 -4.98
N THR A 36 -0.26 -17.50 -4.48
CA THR A 36 -0.01 -17.54 -3.03
C THR A 36 0.43 -16.19 -2.47
N VAL A 37 1.48 -15.60 -3.03
CA VAL A 37 2.06 -14.33 -2.55
C VAL A 37 1.57 -13.16 -3.39
N GLY A 38 1.55 -13.30 -4.71
CA GLY A 38 1.33 -12.18 -5.62
C GLY A 38 -0.03 -11.52 -5.42
N ILE A 39 -1.09 -12.31 -5.40
CA ILE A 39 -2.46 -11.82 -5.22
C ILE A 39 -2.63 -11.18 -3.85
N GLN A 40 -2.13 -11.80 -2.77
CA GLN A 40 -2.28 -11.25 -1.43
C GLN A 40 -1.49 -9.95 -1.27
N PHE A 41 -0.28 -9.89 -1.83
CA PHE A 41 0.53 -8.68 -1.80
C PHE A 41 -0.13 -7.53 -2.59
N CYS A 42 -0.65 -7.80 -3.79
CA CYS A 42 -1.38 -6.79 -4.56
C CYS A 42 -2.61 -6.28 -3.80
N LYS A 43 -3.43 -7.19 -3.24
CA LYS A 43 -4.61 -6.82 -2.44
C LYS A 43 -4.27 -5.95 -1.25
N ALA A 44 -3.24 -6.30 -0.49
CA ALA A 44 -2.80 -5.52 0.67
C ALA A 44 -2.33 -4.12 0.22
N MET A 45 -1.55 -4.03 -0.84
CA MET A 45 -1.06 -2.75 -1.37
C MET A 45 -2.17 -1.86 -1.93
N ASP A 46 -3.08 -2.42 -2.73
CA ASP A 46 -4.20 -1.69 -3.34
C ASP A 46 -5.13 -1.12 -2.25
N SER A 47 -5.36 -1.91 -1.19
CA SER A 47 -6.23 -1.54 -0.07
C SER A 47 -5.75 -0.28 0.67
N ILE A 48 -4.45 0.02 0.67
CA ILE A 48 -3.93 1.25 1.29
C ILE A 48 -4.51 2.48 0.57
N SER A 49 -4.33 2.56 -0.74
CA SER A 49 -4.78 3.70 -1.54
C SER A 49 -6.32 3.78 -1.62
N ALA A 50 -6.98 2.61 -1.71
CA ALA A 50 -8.44 2.52 -1.68
C ALA A 50 -9.02 3.03 -0.36
N SER A 51 -8.45 2.63 0.78
CA SER A 51 -8.90 3.11 2.09
C SER A 51 -8.71 4.61 2.25
N ILE A 52 -7.60 5.17 1.73
CA ILE A 52 -7.39 6.64 1.75
C ILE A 52 -8.44 7.35 0.89
N ALA A 53 -8.72 6.84 -0.31
CA ALA A 53 -9.74 7.39 -1.21
C ALA A 53 -11.14 7.35 -0.59
N GLU A 54 -11.52 6.21 -0.01
CA GLU A 54 -12.79 6.05 0.68
C GLU A 54 -12.91 7.00 1.87
N GLY A 55 -11.88 7.05 2.72
CA GLY A 55 -11.82 7.95 3.86
C GLY A 55 -11.92 9.42 3.45
N PHE A 56 -11.24 9.82 2.38
CA PHE A 56 -11.28 11.17 1.83
C PHE A 56 -12.71 11.59 1.46
N GLY A 57 -13.47 10.70 0.83
CA GLY A 57 -14.87 10.91 0.44
C GLY A 57 -15.88 10.91 1.59
N ARG A 58 -15.49 10.54 2.82
CA ARG A 58 -16.40 10.58 3.98
C ARG A 58 -16.61 12.01 4.49
N TYR A 59 -17.86 12.33 4.80
CA TYR A 59 -18.26 13.61 5.42
C TYR A 59 -17.87 13.69 6.91
N GLY A 60 -18.00 12.60 7.66
CA GLY A 60 -17.77 12.58 9.11
C GLY A 60 -16.30 12.36 9.49
N LYS A 61 -15.76 13.19 10.40
CA LYS A 61 -14.37 13.08 10.88
C LYS A 61 -14.04 11.72 11.48
N ARG A 62 -14.94 11.14 12.29
CA ARG A 62 -14.73 9.82 12.92
C ARG A 62 -14.64 8.69 11.89
N ASP A 63 -15.50 8.73 10.88
CA ASP A 63 -15.52 7.70 9.83
C ASP A 63 -14.27 7.81 8.95
N LYS A 64 -13.86 9.03 8.59
CA LYS A 64 -12.60 9.29 7.87
C LYS A 64 -11.38 8.70 8.59
N ILE A 65 -11.28 8.89 9.91
CA ILE A 65 -10.19 8.34 10.72
C ILE A 65 -10.18 6.80 10.70
N LYS A 66 -11.36 6.17 10.74
CA LYS A 66 -11.50 4.72 10.67
C LYS A 66 -10.89 4.15 9.38
N PHE A 67 -11.18 4.76 8.24
CA PHE A 67 -10.57 4.37 6.95
C PHE A 67 -9.06 4.60 6.92
N TYR A 68 -8.57 5.67 7.53
CA TYR A 68 -7.12 5.87 7.64
C TYR A 68 -6.44 4.81 8.52
N HIS A 69 -7.09 4.32 9.58
CA HIS A 69 -6.59 3.16 10.32
C HIS A 69 -6.56 1.89 9.47
N TYR A 70 -7.57 1.65 8.64
CA TYR A 70 -7.56 0.52 7.70
C TYR A 70 -6.38 0.60 6.73
N SER A 71 -6.08 1.80 6.22
CA SER A 71 -4.88 2.00 5.38
C SER A 71 -3.57 1.63 6.11
N LEU A 72 -3.47 1.90 7.41
CA LEU A 72 -2.32 1.54 8.23
C LEU A 72 -2.21 0.03 8.47
N TYR A 73 -3.34 -0.66 8.68
CA TYR A 73 -3.35 -2.13 8.81
C TYR A 73 -2.89 -2.79 7.51
N SER A 74 -3.42 -2.35 6.37
CA SER A 74 -2.99 -2.85 5.06
C SER A 74 -1.52 -2.54 4.77
N ALA A 75 -0.98 -1.41 5.26
CA ALA A 75 0.45 -1.10 5.14
C ALA A 75 1.33 -2.07 5.95
N LYS A 76 0.91 -2.46 7.15
CA LYS A 76 1.60 -3.48 7.96
C LYS A 76 1.56 -4.85 7.28
N GLU A 77 0.41 -5.23 6.74
CA GLU A 77 0.26 -6.47 5.98
C GLU A 77 1.16 -6.47 4.73
N SER A 78 1.24 -5.34 4.03
CA SER A 78 2.12 -5.18 2.86
C SER A 78 3.61 -5.33 3.22
N LEU A 79 4.04 -4.88 4.41
CA LEU A 79 5.40 -5.12 4.90
C LEU A 79 5.68 -6.61 5.12
N ASP A 80 4.72 -7.35 5.69
CA ASP A 80 4.85 -8.80 5.87
C ASP A 80 4.93 -9.53 4.51
N TRP A 81 4.13 -9.13 3.52
CA TRP A 81 4.24 -9.67 2.17
C TRP A 81 5.56 -9.31 1.48
N ASN A 82 6.12 -8.13 1.75
CA ASN A 82 7.46 -7.74 1.28
C ASN A 82 8.56 -8.65 1.88
N GLU A 83 8.51 -8.93 3.18
CA GLU A 83 9.44 -9.85 3.86
C GLU A 83 9.33 -11.27 3.30
N LYS A 84 8.11 -11.79 3.15
CA LYS A 84 7.88 -13.11 2.53
C LYS A 84 8.41 -13.16 1.11
N SER A 85 8.21 -12.08 0.33
CA SER A 85 8.70 -12.00 -1.04
C SER A 85 10.22 -12.02 -1.12
N LYS A 86 10.92 -11.31 -0.22
CA LYS A 86 12.37 -11.36 -0.09
C LYS A 86 12.85 -12.76 0.32
N ASN A 87 12.31 -13.32 1.40
CA ASN A 87 12.75 -14.62 1.93
C ASN A 87 12.50 -15.78 0.95
N ARG A 88 11.53 -15.63 0.04
CA ARG A 88 11.21 -16.59 -1.02
C ARG A 88 11.88 -16.27 -2.36
N ASN A 89 12.82 -15.31 -2.38
CA ASN A 89 13.55 -14.87 -3.58
C ASN A 89 12.63 -14.48 -4.75
N LEU A 90 11.52 -13.79 -4.46
CA LEU A 90 10.53 -13.33 -5.45
C LEU A 90 10.80 -11.91 -5.96
N ILE A 91 11.60 -11.16 -5.21
CA ILE A 91 11.99 -9.78 -5.50
C ILE A 91 13.49 -9.59 -5.24
N SER A 92 14.09 -8.63 -5.93
CA SER A 92 15.48 -8.23 -5.69
C SER A 92 15.62 -7.44 -4.39
N LYS A 93 16.85 -7.40 -3.85
CA LYS A 93 17.18 -6.57 -2.67
C LYS A 93 16.83 -5.10 -2.89
N LYS A 94 17.01 -4.58 -4.11
CA LYS A 94 16.64 -3.20 -4.47
C LYS A 94 15.13 -2.97 -4.38
N GLN A 95 14.32 -3.88 -4.94
CA GLN A 95 12.86 -3.81 -4.86
C GLN A 95 12.36 -3.90 -3.42
N TYR A 96 12.92 -4.83 -2.65
CA TYR A 96 12.59 -4.98 -1.22
C TYR A 96 12.91 -3.72 -0.41
N ASN A 97 14.10 -3.15 -0.56
CA ASN A 97 14.51 -1.95 0.17
C ASN A 97 13.63 -0.75 -0.20
N TYR A 98 13.37 -0.56 -1.50
CA TYR A 98 12.47 0.49 -1.98
C TYR A 98 11.08 0.38 -1.34
N LEU A 99 10.47 -0.80 -1.37
CA LEU A 99 9.15 -1.02 -0.74
C LEU A 99 9.18 -0.80 0.77
N LEU A 100 10.24 -1.26 1.45
CA LEU A 100 10.40 -1.12 2.89
C LEU A 100 10.50 0.35 3.32
N GLU A 101 11.37 1.12 2.66
CA GLU A 101 11.57 2.54 2.94
C GLU A 101 10.29 3.32 2.67
N GLU A 102 9.67 3.13 1.50
CA GLU A 102 8.49 3.87 1.11
C GLU A 102 7.28 3.58 2.01
N LEU A 103 7.08 2.33 2.43
CA LEU A 103 6.00 1.94 3.36
C LEU A 103 6.25 2.45 4.78
N LYS A 104 7.49 2.45 5.28
CA LYS A 104 7.83 2.96 6.63
C LYS A 104 7.62 4.47 6.75
N THR A 105 8.13 5.25 5.80
CA THR A 105 7.92 6.72 5.78
C THR A 105 6.44 7.10 5.73
N SER A 106 5.59 6.23 5.17
CA SER A 106 4.15 6.46 5.10
C SER A 106 3.44 6.22 6.42
N GLN A 107 3.98 5.39 7.33
CA GLN A 107 3.36 5.07 8.62
C GLN A 107 3.67 6.13 9.70
N GLU A 108 4.85 6.73 9.67
CA GLU A 108 5.30 7.71 10.68
C GLU A 108 4.51 9.03 10.65
N LYS A 109 3.91 9.38 9.50
CA LYS A 109 3.15 10.65 9.33
C LYS A 109 1.74 10.63 9.89
N TYR A 110 1.21 9.48 10.34
CA TYR A 110 -0.16 9.37 10.87
C TYR A 110 -0.21 9.33 12.40
N ILE A 111 0.94 9.29 13.07
CA ILE A 111 1.05 9.10 14.52
C ILE A 111 1.35 10.43 15.26
N ASN A 112 1.65 11.51 14.53
CA ASN A 112 1.89 12.85 15.08
C ASN A 112 0.84 13.86 14.65
#